data_AF-C3Y0C4-F1
#
_entry.id   AF-C3Y0C4-F1
#
_cell.length_a   1.000
_cell.length_b   1.000
_cell.length_c   1.000
_cell.angle_alpha   90.00
_cell.angle_beta   90.00
_cell.angle_gamma   90.00
#
_symmetry.space_group_name_H-M   'P 1'
#
loop_
_entity.id
_entity.type
_entity.pdbx_description
1 polymer ?
#
loop_
_entity_poly.entity_id
_entity_poly.type
_entity_poly.pdbx_seq_one_letter_code
_entity_poly.pdbx_strand_id
1 'polypeptide(L)'
;MSTSRRNREDSVPRTSDAESVLEDPYTEGSPGSWSPGSGDSNGGASPRVKDELRATIRARQQENGVILPNFDLLNAQSDRRKSRPLTAAEEKRLQRRRDRNREAAARCRARRRDLAERLHRETIQLGNLNSGLQTEIARLQAQRDQLQRALTEHIALCHSEQ
;
A
#
# COMPACT_ATOMS: atom_id res chain seq x y z
N MET A 1 -36.65 -5.44 -12.93
CA MET A 1 -36.27 -6.17 -11.69
C MET A 1 -35.27 -5.31 -10.95
N SER A 2 -35.76 -4.57 -9.94
CA SER A 2 -34.97 -3.64 -9.12
C SER A 2 -34.31 -4.42 -7.98
N THR A 3 -33.00 -4.26 -7.77
CA THR A 3 -32.35 -4.81 -6.57
C THR A 3 -31.77 -3.67 -5.74
N SER A 4 -32.50 -3.37 -4.68
CA SER A 4 -32.23 -2.39 -3.64
C SER A 4 -30.88 -2.55 -2.96
N ARG A 5 -30.30 -1.39 -2.63
CA ARG A 5 -29.21 -1.16 -1.67
C ARG A 5 -29.49 -1.90 -0.36
N ARG A 6 -28.48 -2.57 0.21
CA ARG A 6 -28.47 -2.99 1.61
C ARG A 6 -27.40 -2.19 2.35
N ASN A 7 -27.86 -1.32 3.24
CA ASN A 7 -27.03 -0.64 4.23
C ASN A 7 -26.51 -1.68 5.24
N ARG A 8 -25.23 -1.59 5.57
CA ARG A 8 -24.60 -2.39 6.61
C ARG A 8 -24.18 -1.43 7.72
N GLU A 9 -25.10 -1.23 8.65
CA GLU A 9 -24.83 -0.59 9.94
C GLU A 9 -24.09 -1.63 10.79
N ASP A 10 -22.76 -1.53 10.86
CA ASP A 10 -21.98 -2.30 11.83
C ASP A 10 -21.47 -1.31 12.89
N SER A 11 -22.06 -1.44 14.09
CA SER A 11 -21.77 -0.67 15.30
C SER A 11 -20.31 -0.82 15.73
N VAL A 12 -19.62 0.31 15.95
CA VAL A 12 -18.26 0.31 16.51
C VAL A 12 -18.36 0.48 18.03
N PRO A 13 -17.79 -0.43 18.85
CA PRO A 13 -17.73 -0.21 20.28
C PRO A 13 -16.61 0.79 20.60
N ARG A 14 -16.98 1.81 21.37
CA ARG A 14 -16.10 2.85 21.90
C ARG A 14 -15.26 2.24 23.02
N THR A 15 -13.95 2.12 22.82
CA THR A 15 -13.01 1.85 23.92
C THR A 15 -12.26 3.14 24.23
N SER A 16 -12.31 3.51 25.50
CA SER A 16 -11.68 4.66 26.12
C SER A 16 -10.26 4.32 26.55
N ASP A 17 -9.36 5.28 26.32
CA ASP A 17 -8.15 5.60 27.07
C ASP A 17 -7.10 4.49 27.30
N ALA A 18 -6.04 4.54 26.50
CA ALA A 18 -4.69 4.27 26.97
C ALA A 18 -3.71 5.12 26.13
N GLU A 19 -2.99 6.02 26.80
CA GLU A 19 -1.83 6.70 26.27
C GLU A 19 -0.85 5.69 25.65
N SER A 20 -0.62 5.81 24.35
CA SER A 20 0.65 5.37 23.77
C SER A 20 1.13 6.51 22.89
N VAL A 21 2.23 7.14 23.32
CA VAL A 21 3.02 8.04 22.49
C VAL A 21 3.32 7.30 21.19
N LEU A 22 2.62 7.69 20.12
CA LEU A 22 2.87 7.17 18.78
C LEU A 22 4.17 7.83 18.33
N GLU A 23 5.29 7.17 18.62
CA GLU A 23 6.56 7.42 17.94
C GLU A 23 6.28 7.32 16.44
N ASP A 24 6.28 8.48 15.79
CA ASP A 24 6.05 8.61 14.36
C ASP A 24 7.27 8.00 13.66
N PRO A 25 7.16 6.86 12.96
CA PRO A 25 8.32 6.13 12.42
C PRO A 25 9.02 6.85 11.25
N TYR A 26 8.71 8.13 11.06
CA TYR A 26 9.21 8.99 9.99
C TYR A 26 10.05 10.18 10.51
N THR A 27 10.34 10.24 11.82
CA THR A 27 11.29 11.23 12.34
C THR A 27 12.73 10.78 12.09
N GLU A 28 13.40 11.45 11.14
CA GLU A 28 14.84 11.49 10.90
C GLU A 28 15.60 10.15 10.85
N GLY A 29 15.49 9.48 9.70
CA GLY A 29 16.50 8.55 9.22
C GLY A 29 16.75 8.85 7.76
N SER A 30 17.97 9.29 7.44
CA SER A 30 18.50 9.49 6.07
C SER A 30 17.90 8.47 5.10
N PRO A 31 17.27 8.88 3.97
CA PRO A 31 16.64 7.93 3.07
C PRO A 31 17.75 7.00 2.61
N GLY A 32 17.70 5.75 3.10
CA GLY A 32 18.68 4.74 2.78
C GLY A 32 18.93 4.82 1.28
N SER A 33 20.19 5.04 0.91
CA SER A 33 20.60 5.01 -0.48
C SER A 33 20.30 3.62 -0.99
N TRP A 34 19.10 3.42 -1.55
CA TRP A 34 18.81 2.29 -2.40
C TRP A 34 19.59 2.56 -3.67
N SER A 35 20.89 2.24 -3.62
CA SER A 35 21.69 2.07 -4.82
C SER A 35 21.05 0.90 -5.56
N PRO A 36 20.44 1.13 -6.75
CA PRO A 36 19.95 0.04 -7.55
C PRO A 36 21.20 -0.72 -7.97
N GLY A 37 21.46 -1.86 -7.30
CA GLY A 37 22.54 -2.74 -7.69
C GLY A 37 22.41 -2.97 -9.18
N SER A 38 23.47 -2.65 -9.92
CA SER A 38 23.66 -3.05 -11.31
C SER A 38 23.77 -4.57 -11.36
N GLY A 39 22.65 -5.24 -11.09
CA GLY A 39 22.47 -6.67 -11.18
C GLY A 39 22.10 -6.99 -12.61
N ASP A 40 23.09 -6.94 -13.51
CA ASP A 40 23.04 -7.68 -14.75
C ASP A 40 23.19 -9.17 -14.39
N SER A 41 22.16 -9.72 -13.76
CA SER A 41 22.12 -11.11 -13.35
C SER A 41 20.72 -11.62 -13.64
N ASN A 42 20.63 -12.26 -14.79
CA ASN A 42 19.65 -13.27 -15.13
C ASN A 42 19.26 -14.09 -13.87
N GLY A 43 18.23 -13.65 -13.15
CA GLY A 43 17.75 -14.22 -11.90
C GLY A 43 17.00 -15.54 -12.11
N GLY A 44 17.54 -16.40 -12.96
CA GLY A 44 17.05 -17.76 -13.12
C GLY A 44 17.58 -18.60 -11.97
N ALA A 45 16.67 -19.25 -11.23
CA ALA A 45 17.04 -20.32 -10.30
C ALA A 45 18.05 -21.28 -10.95
N SER A 46 19.06 -21.70 -10.18
CA SER A 46 20.12 -22.59 -10.65
C SER A 46 19.52 -23.80 -11.38
N PRO A 47 20.10 -24.23 -12.52
CA PRO A 47 19.53 -25.30 -13.35
C PRO A 47 19.15 -26.55 -12.54
N ARG A 48 20.00 -26.92 -11.57
CA ARG A 48 19.76 -28.03 -10.64
C ARG A 48 18.46 -27.91 -9.83
N VAL A 49 18.19 -26.74 -9.25
CA VAL A 49 16.98 -26.51 -8.44
C VAL A 49 15.72 -26.57 -9.32
N LYS A 50 15.80 -26.08 -10.56
CA LYS A 50 14.69 -26.20 -11.51
C LYS A 50 14.43 -27.65 -11.88
N ASP A 51 15.47 -28.45 -12.12
CA ASP A 51 15.33 -29.85 -12.52
C ASP A 51 14.79 -30.72 -11.39
N GLU A 52 15.24 -30.49 -10.15
CA GLU A 52 14.70 -31.15 -8.95
C GLU A 52 13.22 -30.82 -8.75
N LEU A 53 12.85 -29.53 -8.84
CA LEU A 53 11.45 -29.12 -8.71
C LEU A 53 10.56 -29.71 -9.83
N ARG A 54 11.09 -29.78 -11.07
CA ARG A 54 10.40 -30.42 -12.20
C ARG A 54 10.17 -31.91 -11.96
N ALA A 55 11.16 -32.63 -11.42
CA ALA A 55 11.05 -34.05 -11.11
C ALA A 55 9.99 -34.30 -10.03
N THR A 56 10.00 -33.51 -8.96
CA THR A 56 9.02 -33.59 -7.86
C THR A 56 7.60 -33.33 -8.36
N ILE A 57 7.41 -32.34 -9.23
CA ILE A 57 6.10 -32.04 -9.83
C ILE A 57 5.62 -33.20 -10.70
N ARG A 58 6.50 -33.82 -11.52
CA ARG A 58 6.14 -34.96 -12.36
C ARG A 58 5.76 -36.20 -11.54
N ALA A 59 6.51 -36.50 -10.49
CA ALA A 59 6.20 -37.61 -9.58
C ALA A 59 4.82 -37.44 -8.95
N ARG A 60 4.53 -36.24 -8.43
CA ARG A 60 3.23 -35.91 -7.82
C ARG A 60 2.08 -35.96 -8.82
N GLN A 61 2.32 -35.66 -10.11
CA GLN A 61 1.28 -35.76 -11.15
C GLN A 61 0.96 -37.21 -11.53
N GLN A 62 1.97 -38.08 -11.58
CA GLN A 62 1.80 -39.51 -11.85
C GLN A 62 1.01 -40.22 -10.74
N GLU A 63 1.30 -39.89 -9.48
CA GLU A 63 0.54 -40.41 -8.32
C GLU A 63 -0.94 -40.01 -8.36
N ASN A 64 -1.24 -38.80 -8.85
CA ASN A 64 -2.61 -38.32 -8.98
C ASN A 64 -3.28 -38.73 -10.31
N GLY A 65 -2.61 -39.54 -11.15
CA GLY A 65 -3.15 -40.01 -12.44
C GLY A 65 -3.35 -38.91 -13.50
N VAL A 66 -2.83 -37.71 -13.28
CA VAL A 66 -2.96 -36.59 -14.22
C VAL A 66 -1.81 -36.61 -15.22
N ILE A 67 -2.06 -37.11 -16.42
CA ILE A 67 -1.08 -37.09 -17.51
C ILE A 67 -1.08 -35.69 -18.14
N LEU A 68 -0.21 -34.80 -17.65
CA LEU A 68 0.07 -33.51 -18.29
C LEU A 68 1.12 -33.69 -19.41
N PRO A 69 1.00 -32.92 -20.50
CA PRO A 69 1.97 -32.97 -21.58
C PRO A 69 3.35 -32.51 -21.10
N ASN A 70 4.41 -33.13 -21.63
CA ASN A 70 5.78 -32.85 -21.21
C ASN A 70 6.12 -31.35 -21.34
N PHE A 71 6.31 -30.70 -20.19
CA PHE A 71 6.51 -29.26 -20.09
C PHE A 71 7.78 -28.78 -20.82
N ASP A 72 8.81 -29.63 -20.91
CA ASP A 72 10.03 -29.30 -21.67
C ASP A 72 9.75 -29.23 -23.18
N LEU A 73 8.85 -30.10 -23.68
CA LEU A 73 8.44 -30.07 -25.08
C LEU A 73 7.56 -28.84 -25.39
N LEU A 74 6.66 -28.45 -24.49
CA LEU A 74 5.87 -27.23 -24.64
C LEU A 74 6.76 -25.98 -24.66
N ASN A 75 7.76 -25.93 -23.79
CA ASN A 75 8.67 -24.78 -23.73
C ASN A 75 9.54 -24.70 -24.98
N ALA A 76 10.08 -25.83 -25.44
CA ALA A 76 10.83 -25.93 -26.70
C ALA A 76 9.99 -25.53 -27.93
N GLN A 77 8.69 -25.86 -27.95
CA GLN A 77 7.77 -25.36 -28.98
C GLN A 77 7.56 -23.85 -28.91
N SER A 78 7.46 -23.28 -27.69
CA SER A 78 7.35 -21.83 -27.50
C SER A 78 8.59 -21.09 -27.98
N ASP A 79 9.77 -21.67 -27.76
CA ASP A 79 11.06 -21.10 -28.14
C ASP A 79 11.27 -21.18 -29.65
N ARG A 80 10.86 -22.31 -30.29
CA ARG A 80 10.81 -22.42 -31.76
C ARG A 80 9.86 -21.41 -32.40
N ARG A 81 8.73 -21.10 -31.75
CA ARG A 81 7.80 -20.06 -32.24
C ARG A 81 8.36 -18.65 -32.09
N LYS A 82 9.19 -18.41 -31.06
CA LYS A 82 9.88 -17.12 -30.86
C LYS A 82 11.08 -16.95 -31.81
N SER A 83 11.73 -18.03 -32.21
CA SER A 83 12.89 -18.00 -33.13
C SER A 83 12.49 -17.96 -34.61
N ARG A 84 11.21 -18.17 -34.94
CA ARG A 84 10.73 -18.03 -36.33
C ARG A 84 10.58 -16.54 -36.66
N PRO A 85 11.06 -16.07 -37.83
CA PRO A 85 10.84 -14.68 -38.23
C PRO A 85 9.34 -14.40 -38.27
N LEU A 86 8.92 -13.34 -37.58
CA LEU A 86 7.55 -12.87 -37.56
C LEU A 86 7.16 -12.41 -38.97
N THR A 87 5.95 -12.74 -39.41
CA THR A 87 5.42 -12.13 -40.63
C THR A 87 5.17 -10.64 -40.38
N ALA A 88 5.25 -9.79 -41.42
CA ALA A 88 5.02 -8.35 -41.29
C ALA A 88 3.64 -8.01 -40.67
N ALA A 89 2.64 -8.88 -40.85
CA ALA A 89 1.33 -8.74 -40.23
C ALA A 89 1.34 -9.05 -38.72
N GLU A 90 2.06 -10.09 -38.30
CA GLU A 90 2.25 -10.46 -36.89
C GLU A 90 3.07 -9.42 -36.14
N GLU A 91 4.12 -8.87 -36.76
CA GLU A 91 4.94 -7.81 -36.19
C GLU A 91 4.12 -6.54 -35.88
N LYS A 92 3.31 -6.08 -36.84
CA LYS A 92 2.38 -4.94 -36.63
C LYS A 92 1.37 -5.22 -35.52
N ARG A 93 0.86 -6.46 -35.40
CA ARG A 93 -0.06 -6.85 -34.31
C ARG A 93 0.63 -6.81 -32.96
N LEU A 94 1.86 -7.33 -32.88
CA LEU A 94 2.67 -7.32 -31.66
C LEU A 94 3.01 -5.88 -31.24
N GLN A 95 3.36 -5.03 -32.19
CA GLN A 95 3.65 -3.62 -31.92
C GLN A 95 2.45 -2.92 -31.29
N ARG A 96 1.25 -3.04 -31.90
CA ARG A 96 0.01 -2.49 -31.31
C ARG A 96 -0.26 -3.01 -29.89
N ARG A 97 0.06 -4.28 -29.62
CA ARG A 97 -0.10 -4.84 -28.26
C ARG A 97 0.92 -4.24 -27.29
N ARG A 98 2.17 -4.07 -27.70
CA ARG A 98 3.23 -3.43 -26.92
C ARG A 98 2.90 -1.98 -26.62
N ASP A 99 2.44 -1.22 -27.61
CA ASP A 99 2.07 0.18 -27.45
C ASP A 99 0.91 0.33 -26.45
N ARG A 100 -0.15 -0.47 -26.59
CA ARG A 100 -1.25 -0.50 -25.62
C ARG A 100 -0.80 -0.90 -24.21
N ASN A 101 0.10 -1.88 -24.10
CA ASN A 101 0.62 -2.29 -22.80
C ASN A 101 1.53 -1.22 -22.18
N ARG A 102 2.33 -0.53 -23.00
CA ARG A 102 3.18 0.59 -22.59
C ARG A 102 2.33 1.73 -22.03
N GLU A 103 1.26 2.10 -22.72
CA GLU A 103 0.31 3.09 -22.22
C GLU A 103 -0.40 2.62 -20.95
N ALA A 104 -0.86 1.36 -20.90
CA ALA A 104 -1.54 0.82 -19.72
C ALA A 104 -0.61 0.82 -18.50
N ALA A 105 0.66 0.45 -18.68
CA ALA A 105 1.68 0.50 -17.63
C ALA A 105 1.95 1.94 -17.18
N ALA A 106 2.05 2.90 -18.11
CA ALA A 106 2.20 4.32 -17.80
C ALA A 106 1.00 4.84 -16.98
N ARG A 107 -0.22 4.52 -17.41
CA ARG A 107 -1.45 4.87 -16.68
C ARG A 107 -1.51 4.23 -15.28
N CYS A 108 -1.11 2.97 -15.14
CA CYS A 108 -1.05 2.29 -13.85
C CYS A 108 -0.06 2.97 -12.90
N ARG A 109 1.16 3.28 -13.38
CA ARG A 109 2.17 4.00 -12.62
C ARG A 109 1.72 5.41 -12.25
N ALA A 110 1.01 6.11 -13.14
CA ALA A 110 0.43 7.41 -12.85
C ALA A 110 -0.62 7.33 -11.74
N ARG A 111 -1.63 6.46 -11.87
CA ARG A 111 -2.67 6.27 -10.84
C ARG A 111 -2.09 5.90 -9.48
N ARG A 112 -1.04 5.07 -9.44
CA ARG A 112 -0.35 4.72 -8.19
C ARG A 112 0.32 5.93 -7.55
N ARG A 113 0.98 6.78 -8.34
CA ARG A 113 1.58 8.03 -7.86
C ARG A 113 0.52 9.02 -7.38
N ASP A 114 -0.54 9.21 -8.16
CA ASP A 114 -1.64 10.12 -7.79
C ASP A 114 -2.31 9.68 -6.48
N LEU A 115 -2.50 8.37 -6.27
CA LEU A 115 -3.03 7.85 -5.02
C LEU A 115 -2.09 8.13 -3.85
N ALA A 116 -0.80 7.84 -4.00
CA ALA A 116 0.18 8.09 -2.96
C ALA A 116 0.25 9.59 -2.60
N GLU A 117 0.22 10.45 -3.61
CA GLU A 117 0.24 11.90 -3.42
C GLU A 117 -1.03 12.40 -2.73
N ARG A 118 -2.21 11.88 -3.09
CA ARG A 118 -3.46 12.22 -2.41
C ARG A 118 -3.43 11.85 -0.93
N LEU A 119 -3.04 10.61 -0.62
CA LEU A 119 -2.95 10.13 0.77
C LEU A 119 -1.93 10.95 1.56
N HIS A 120 -0.78 11.28 0.97
CA HIS A 120 0.23 12.11 1.62
C HIS A 120 -0.29 13.51 1.92
N ARG A 121 -0.96 14.16 0.94
CA ARG A 121 -1.58 15.48 1.14
C ARG A 121 -2.65 15.44 2.24
N GLU A 122 -3.49 14.40 2.25
CA GLU A 122 -4.52 14.21 3.28
C GLU A 122 -3.89 14.03 4.67
N THR A 123 -2.81 13.25 4.77
CA THR A 123 -2.05 13.06 6.02
C THR A 123 -1.53 14.39 6.55
N ILE A 124 -0.90 15.20 5.69
CA ILE A 124 -0.41 16.53 6.06
C ILE A 124 -1.56 17.44 6.49
N GLN A 125 -2.67 17.45 5.74
CA GLN A 125 -3.83 18.28 6.06
C GLN A 125 -4.43 17.92 7.42
N LEU A 126 -4.62 16.63 7.70
CA LEU A 126 -5.12 16.15 8.98
C LEU A 126 -4.15 16.46 10.11
N GLY A 127 -2.84 16.31 9.89
CA GLY A 127 -1.81 16.67 10.87
C GLY A 127 -1.87 18.16 11.24
N ASN A 128 -2.00 19.04 10.24
CA ASN A 128 -2.13 20.48 10.46
C ASN A 128 -3.44 20.85 11.17
N LEU A 129 -4.55 20.19 10.82
CA LEU A 129 -5.82 20.43 11.51
C LEU A 129 -5.74 19.99 12.97
N ASN A 130 -5.14 18.83 13.24
CA ASN A 130 -5.00 18.30 14.59
C ASN A 130 -4.13 19.23 15.46
N SER A 131 -2.97 19.67 14.95
CA SER A 131 -2.11 20.61 15.69
C SER A 131 -2.79 21.95 15.96
N GLY A 132 -3.57 22.45 14.99
CA GLY A 132 -4.40 23.64 15.16
C GLY A 132 -5.45 23.48 16.26
N LEU A 133 -6.18 22.36 16.24
CA LEU A 133 -7.19 22.05 17.27
C LEU A 133 -6.57 21.86 18.66
N GLN A 134 -5.42 21.18 18.76
CA GLN A 134 -4.70 21.02 20.02
C GLN A 134 -4.26 22.37 20.60
N THR A 135 -3.78 23.27 19.74
CA THR A 135 -3.41 24.63 20.16
C THR A 135 -4.61 25.40 20.69
N GLU A 136 -5.76 25.29 20.00
CA GLU A 136 -6.99 25.96 20.43
C GLU A 136 -7.52 25.39 21.75
N ILE A 137 -7.45 24.05 21.94
CA ILE A 137 -7.81 23.40 23.21
C ILE A 137 -6.92 23.93 24.34
N ALA A 138 -5.60 23.99 24.14
CA ALA A 138 -4.67 24.49 25.14
C ALA A 138 -4.97 25.96 25.49
N ARG A 139 -5.27 26.79 24.49
CA ARG A 139 -5.67 28.19 24.68
C ARG A 139 -6.94 28.30 25.53
N LEU A 140 -7.98 27.53 25.20
CA LEU A 140 -9.25 27.54 25.91
C LEU A 140 -9.11 27.03 27.35
N GLN A 141 -8.29 25.99 27.57
CA GLN A 141 -7.99 25.47 28.91
C GLN A 141 -7.29 26.53 29.77
N ALA A 142 -6.29 27.23 29.22
CA ALA A 142 -5.61 28.32 29.92
C ALA A 142 -6.57 29.45 30.31
N GLN A 143 -7.49 29.82 29.41
CA GLN A 143 -8.52 30.83 29.68
C GLN A 143 -9.50 30.37 30.77
N ARG A 144 -9.97 29.11 30.71
CA ARG A 144 -10.81 28.51 31.76
C ARG A 144 -10.10 28.57 33.10
N ASP A 145 -8.84 28.15 33.18
CA ASP A 145 -8.08 28.08 34.44
C ASP A 145 -7.83 29.46 35.04
N GLN A 146 -7.62 30.47 34.19
CA GLN A 146 -7.55 31.85 34.65
C GLN A 146 -8.88 32.31 35.26
N LEU A 147 -10.00 32.05 34.59
CA LEU A 147 -11.33 32.44 35.09
C LEU A 147 -11.72 31.67 36.35
N GLN A 148 -11.40 30.37 36.42
CA GLN A 148 -11.62 29.56 37.61
C GLN A 148 -10.82 30.09 38.80
N ARG A 149 -9.54 30.45 38.61
CA ARG A 149 -8.73 31.07 39.66
C ARG A 149 -9.34 32.36 40.18
N ALA A 150 -9.67 33.28 39.29
CA ALA A 150 -10.31 34.55 39.66
C ALA A 150 -11.64 34.33 40.42
N LEU A 151 -12.44 33.36 39.99
CA LEU A 151 -13.67 33.00 40.68
C LEU A 151 -13.40 32.42 42.08
N THR A 152 -12.45 31.49 42.21
CA THR A 152 -12.11 30.89 43.51
C THR A 152 -11.58 31.93 44.50
N GLU A 153 -10.75 32.87 44.03
CA GLU A 153 -10.26 33.99 44.85
C GLU A 153 -11.40 34.88 45.34
N HIS A 154 -12.34 35.23 44.44
CA HIS A 154 -13.50 36.02 44.82
C HIS A 154 -14.39 35.30 45.83
N ILE A 155 -14.66 34.01 45.62
CA ILE A 155 -15.45 33.17 46.54
C ILE A 155 -14.78 33.10 47.91
N ALA A 156 -13.46 32.95 47.97
CA ALA A 156 -12.73 32.90 49.24
C ALA A 156 -12.86 34.22 50.02
N LEU A 157 -12.71 35.37 49.34
CA LEU A 157 -12.87 36.70 49.96
C LEU A 157 -14.31 36.96 50.42
N CYS A 158 -15.30 36.61 49.60
CA CYS A 158 -16.71 36.86 49.91
C CYS A 158 -17.22 35.96 51.06
N HIS A 159 -16.69 34.75 51.21
CA HIS A 159 -16.97 33.89 52.37
C HIS A 159 -16.23 34.30 53.65
N SER A 160 -15.11 35.03 53.56
CA SER A 160 -14.41 35.54 54.75
C SER A 160 -15.00 36.83 55.32
N GLU A 161 -15.88 37.50 54.58
CA GLU A 161 -16.52 38.78 54.94
C GLU A 161 -17.98 38.62 55.42
N GLN A 162 -18.45 37.38 55.66
CA GLN A 162 -19.75 37.04 56.27
C GLN A 162 -19.56 36.32 57.60
#